data_AF-A0A938BJ43-F1
#
_entry.id   AF-A0A938BJ43-F1
#
_cell.length_a   1.000
_cell.length_b   1.000
_cell.length_c   1.000
_cell.angle_alpha   90.00
_cell.angle_beta   90.00
_cell.angle_gamma   90.00
#
_symmetry.space_group_name_H-M   'P 1'
#
loop_
_entity.id
_entity.type
_entity.pdbx_description
1 polymer ?
#
loop_
_entity_poly.entity_id
_entity_poly.type
_entity_poly.pdbx_seq_one_letter_code
_entity_poly.pdbx_strand_id
1 'polypeptide(L)' 'MMCSAIRQAVTAVEKKETARNELCKEIGLWRVALAFGFGFDLEDVQAMFRKTAISGRPNAHLGE' A
#
# COMPACT_ATOMS: atom_id res chain seq x y z
N MET A 1 6.18 17.88 -1.84
CA MET A 1 6.68 16.60 -1.26
C MET A 1 5.56 15.58 -1.44
N MET A 2 5.80 14.52 -2.21
CA MET A 2 4.82 13.45 -2.39
C MET A 2 5.16 12.27 -1.47
N CYS A 3 4.18 11.76 -0.73
CA CYS A 3 4.30 10.59 0.13
C CYS A 3 3.06 9.72 -0.06
N SER A 4 3.27 8.53 -0.62
CA SER A 4 2.23 7.50 -0.73
C SER A 4 2.39 6.48 0.39
N ALA A 5 1.30 5.81 0.76
CA ALA A 5 1.28 4.86 1.86
C ALA A 5 0.52 3.59 1.50
N ILE A 6 0.94 2.45 2.05
CA ILE A 6 0.21 1.18 1.96
C ILE A 6 -0.52 0.99 3.30
N ARG A 7 -1.85 0.93 3.28
CA ARG A 7 -2.71 0.93 4.46
C ARG A 7 -2.31 -0.12 5.49
N GLN A 8 -2.10 -1.37 5.07
CA GLN A 8 -1.73 -2.47 5.97
C GLN A 8 -0.27 -2.40 6.47
N ALA A 9 0.58 -1.58 5.85
CA ALA A 9 1.96 -1.36 6.26
C ALA A 9 2.14 -0.08 7.10
N VAL A 10 1.04 0.56 7.52
CA VAL A 10 1.05 1.74 8.37
C VAL A 10 0.50 1.40 9.75
N THR A 11 1.26 1.79 10.77
CA THR A 11 0.83 1.81 12.16
C THR A 11 0.75 3.27 12.62
N ALA A 12 -0.36 3.63 13.27
CA ALA A 12 -0.50 4.93 13.92
C ALA A 12 -0.23 4.80 15.41
N VAL A 13 0.28 5.87 16.00
CA VAL A 13 0.29 6.01 17.46
C VAL A 13 -1.11 6.44 17.89
N GLU A 14 -1.76 5.59 18.68
CA GLU A 14 -3.18 5.71 19.02
C GLU A 14 -3.37 5.82 20.53
N LYS A 15 -4.51 6.39 20.96
CA LYS A 15 -4.98 6.34 22.35
C LYS A 15 -5.94 5.16 22.55
N LYS A 16 -6.27 4.84 23.81
CA LYS A 16 -7.13 3.68 24.16
C LYS A 16 -8.45 3.68 23.38
N GLU A 17 -9.07 4.84 23.24
CA GLU A 17 -10.38 5.04 22.63
C GLU A 17 -10.35 4.80 21.11
N THR A 18 -9.21 5.08 20.47
CA THR A 18 -9.07 5.06 19.01
C THR A 18 -8.35 3.82 18.51
N ALA A 19 -7.52 3.18 19.34
CA ALA A 19 -6.65 2.08 18.95
C ALA A 19 -7.40 0.85 18.44
N ARG A 20 -8.53 0.48 19.06
CA ARG A 20 -9.29 -0.74 18.68
C ARG A 20 -9.77 -0.69 17.23
N ASN A 21 -10.10 0.51 16.75
CA ASN A 21 -10.67 0.73 15.43
C ASN A 21 -9.72 1.51 14.52
N GLU A 22 -8.46 1.72 14.93
CA GLU A 22 -7.41 2.43 14.17
C GLU A 22 -7.84 3.83 13.66
N LEU A 23 -8.60 4.60 14.46
CA LEU A 23 -9.25 5.82 13.97
C LEU A 23 -8.27 6.94 13.56
N CYS A 24 -7.13 7.11 14.26
CA CYS A 24 -6.15 8.12 13.84
C CYS A 24 -5.42 7.69 12.56
N LYS A 25 -5.17 6.39 12.38
CA LYS A 25 -4.68 5.86 11.11
C LYS A 25 -5.64 6.18 9.97
N GLU A 26 -6.95 5.96 10.14
CA GLU A 26 -7.94 6.28 9.11
C GLU A 26 -7.90 7.75 8.71
N ILE A 27 -7.97 8.65 9.68
CA ILE A 27 -7.96 10.09 9.43
C ILE A 27 -6.62 10.53 8.82
N GLY A 28 -5.51 9.94 9.27
CA GLY A 28 -4.18 10.21 8.75
C GLY A 28 -4.03 9.79 7.29
N LEU A 29 -4.46 8.57 6.93
CA LEU A 29 -4.44 8.07 5.56
C LEU A 29 -5.37 8.88 4.65
N TRP A 30 -6.55 9.28 5.14
CA TRP A 30 -7.44 10.19 4.42
C TRP A 30 -6.76 11.52 4.12
N ARG A 31 -6.08 12.12 5.12
CA ARG A 31 -5.34 13.37 4.93
C ARG A 31 -4.18 13.21 3.95
N VAL A 32 -3.46 12.09 3.99
CA VAL A 32 -2.40 11.76 3.01
C VAL A 32 -2.96 11.72 1.59
N ALA A 33 -4.09 11.02 1.40
CA ALA A 33 -4.73 10.90 0.09
C ALA A 33 -5.16 12.24 -0.51
N LEU A 34 -5.55 13.20 0.32
CA LEU A 34 -6.02 14.52 -0.15
C LEU A 34 -4.91 15.52 -0.45
N ALA A 35 -3.75 15.43 0.22
CA ALA A 35 -2.77 16.51 0.20
C ALA A 35 -1.33 16.08 -0.09
N PHE A 36 -1.01 14.79 -0.02
CA PHE A 36 0.39 14.33 -0.04
C PHE A 36 0.65 13.17 -1.01
N GLY A 37 -0.32 12.35 -1.37
CA GLY A 37 -0.10 11.24 -2.30
C GLY A 37 -1.27 10.29 -2.35
N PHE A 38 -0.98 8.99 -2.50
CA PHE A 38 -2.00 7.95 -2.63
C PHE A 38 -1.94 6.97 -1.46
N GLY A 39 -3.10 6.49 -1.03
CA GLY A 39 -3.23 5.32 -0.17
C GLY A 39 -3.50 4.08 -1.02
N PHE A 40 -2.76 3.00 -0.80
CA PHE A 40 -2.93 1.72 -1.49
C PHE A 40 -3.32 0.62 -0.50
N ASP A 41 -4.14 -0.31 -0.98
CA ASP A 41 -4.31 -1.59 -0.31
C ASP A 41 -3.12 -2.50 -0.63
N LEU A 42 -2.66 -3.29 0.34
CA LEU A 42 -1.56 -4.23 0.15
C LEU A 42 -1.88 -5.27 -0.94
N GLU A 43 -3.13 -5.71 -1.04
CA GLU A 43 -3.53 -6.73 -2.01
C GLU A 43 -3.38 -6.22 -3.45
N ASP A 44 -3.75 -4.96 -3.70
CA ASP A 44 -3.60 -4.30 -4.99
C ASP A 44 -2.12 -4.19 -5.38
N VAL A 45 -1.28 -3.80 -4.42
CA VAL A 45 0.18 -3.69 -4.61
C VAL A 45 0.79 -5.05 -4.94
N GLN A 46 0.41 -6.10 -4.21
CA GLN A 46 0.86 -7.45 -4.49
C GLN A 46 0.39 -7.95 -5.86
N ALA A 47 -0.86 -7.65 -6.25
CA ALA A 47 -1.40 -8.01 -7.55
C ALA A 47 -0.63 -7.35 -8.69
N MET A 48 -0.23 -6.08 -8.52
CA MET A 48 0.65 -5.38 -9.45
C MET A 48 1.98 -6.11 -9.62
N PHE A 49 2.67 -6.43 -8.52
CA PHE A 49 3.97 -7.12 -8.59
C PHE A 49 3.88 -8.51 -9.24
N ARG A 50 2.78 -9.25 -9.02
CA ARG A 50 2.55 -10.52 -9.71
C ARG A 50 2.42 -10.34 -11.23
N LYS A 51 1.72 -9.31 -11.69
CA LYS A 51 1.58 -8.98 -13.12
C LYS A 51 2.92 -8.58 -13.74
N THR A 52 3.69 -7.75 -13.04
CA THR A 52 4.99 -7.25 -13.52
C THR A 52 6.08 -8.32 -13.49
N ALA A 53 6.09 -9.21 -12.49
CA ALA A 53 7.05 -10.32 -12.41
C ALA A 53 6.87 -11.35 -13.55
N ILE A 54 5.67 -11.44 -14.13
CA ILE A 54 5.40 -12.26 -15.32
C ILE A 54 5.87 -11.53 -16.59
N SER A 55 5.69 -10.20 -16.69
CA SER A 55 6.11 -9.43 -17.88
C SER A 55 7.62 -9.15 -17.96
N GLY A 56 8.35 -9.34 -16.86
CA GLY A 56 9.77 -8.97 -16.73
C GLY A 56 10.78 -10.12 -16.81
N ARG A 57 10.41 -11.35 -17.18
CA ARG A 57 11.42 -12.41 -17.43
C ARG A 57 12.03 -12.23 -18.83
N PRO A 58 13.34 -11.95 -18.98
CA PRO A 58 13.92 -11.77 -20.30
C PRO A 58 13.95 -13.02 -21.17
N ASN A 59 13.77 -14.25 -20.64
CA ASN A 59 13.72 -15.47 -21.45
C ASN A 59 12.92 -16.56 -20.73
N ALA A 60 11.69 -16.83 -21.20
CA ALA A 60 10.92 -18.04 -20.86
C ALA A 60 10.68 -18.91 -22.11
N HIS A 61 11.51 -18.74 -23.14
CA HIS A 61 11.54 -19.56 -24.35
C HIS A 61 12.98 -20.00 -24.60
N LEU A 62 13.38 -21.12 -24.01
CA LEU A 62 14.50 -21.98 -24.43
C LEU A 62 14.28 -23.30 -23.70
N GLY A 63 13.41 -24.09 -24.32
CA GLY A 63 12.96 -25.39 -23.88
C GLY A 63 12.51 -26.15 -25.11
N GLU A 64 13.46 -26.39 -26.00
CA GLU A 64 13.55 -27.51 -26.94
C GLU A 64 15.00 -28.02 -26.92
#